data_AF-A0AAR2LYK3-F1
#
_entry.id   AF-A0AAR2LYK3-F1
#
_cell.length_a   1.000
_cell.length_b   1.000
_cell.length_c   1.000
_cell.angle_alpha   90.00
_cell.angle_beta   90.00
_cell.angle_gamma   90.00
#
_symmetry.space_group_name_H-M   'P 1'
#
loop_
_entity.id
_entity.type
_entity.pdbx_description
1 polymer ?
#
loop_
_entity_poly.entity_id
_entity_poly.type
_entity_poly.pdbx_seq_one_letter_code
_entity_poly.pdbx_strand_id
1 'polypeptide(L)' 'FSLSVGNFLRNAWNKEPVVAAACGLGFLALIVPLASPFTKYTGMMNKAIPYNYPDKTYSLVSYDCFDDRNRIFCNLL' A
#
# COMPACT_ATOMS: atom_id res chain seq x y z
N PHE A 1 -15.12 26.22 19.31
CA PHE A 1 -15.48 25.11 18.40
C PHE A 1 -16.90 25.36 17.89
N SER A 2 -17.09 25.45 16.57
CA SER A 2 -18.32 25.99 15.97
C SER A 2 -19.53 25.08 16.17
N LEU A 3 -20.53 25.54 16.92
CA LEU A 3 -21.79 24.83 17.22
C LEU A 3 -22.63 24.52 15.98
N SER A 4 -22.42 25.23 14.87
CA SER A 4 -23.25 25.13 13.65
C SER A 4 -22.95 23.87 12.81
N VAL A 5 -21.67 23.50 12.70
CA VAL A 5 -21.25 22.33 11.89
C VAL A 5 -21.70 21.02 12.53
N GLY A 6 -21.64 20.91 13.86
CA GLY A 6 -22.10 19.72 14.59
C GLY A 6 -23.61 19.49 14.46
N ASN A 7 -24.42 20.55 14.48
CA ASN A 7 -25.86 20.45 14.28
C ASN A 7 -26.23 20.04 12.85
N PHE A 8 -25.53 20.57 11.84
CA PHE A 8 -25.71 20.13 10.45
C PHE A 8 -25.35 18.65 10.27
N LEU A 9 -24.22 18.21 10.82
CA LEU A 9 -23.75 16.83 10.69
C LEU A 9 -24.73 15.85 11.35
N ARG A 10 -25.29 16.20 12.51
CA ARG A 10 -26.27 15.38 13.22
C ARG A 10 -27.63 15.33 12.51
N ASN A 11 -28.04 16.42 11.87
CA ASN A 11 -29.21 16.45 11.02
C ASN A 11 -29.02 15.61 9.74
N ALA A 12 -27.86 15.73 9.08
CA ALA A 12 -27.51 14.97 7.89
C ALA A 12 -27.44 13.45 8.18
N TRP A 13 -26.92 13.06 9.35
CA TRP A 13 -26.86 11.66 9.77
C TRP A 13 -28.25 11.05 10.03
N ASN A 14 -29.18 11.83 10.60
CA ASN A 14 -30.53 11.33 10.87
C ASN A 14 -31.39 11.22 9.61
N LYS A 15 -31.16 12.07 8.61
CA LYS A 15 -31.98 12.12 7.39
C LYS A 15 -31.44 11.23 6.27
N GLU A 16 -30.12 11.28 6.05
CA GLU A 16 -29.44 10.56 4.96
C GLU A 16 -28.09 9.97 5.45
N PRO A 17 -28.13 8.97 6.35
CA PRO A 17 -26.93 8.44 6.99
C PRO A 17 -25.91 7.86 6.00
N VAL A 18 -26.41 7.21 4.94
CA VAL A 18 -25.57 6.55 3.94
C VAL A 18 -24.73 7.57 3.16
N VAL A 19 -25.35 8.68 2.74
CA VAL A 19 -24.68 9.74 1.97
C VAL A 19 -23.69 10.50 2.85
N ALA A 20 -24.08 10.81 4.09
CA ALA A 20 -23.20 11.46 5.06
C ALA A 20 -21.94 10.62 5.36
N ALA A 21 -22.12 9.31 5.59
CA ALA A 21 -21.00 8.39 5.82
C ALA A 21 -20.12 8.23 4.57
N ALA A 22 -20.72 8.09 3.37
CA ALA A 22 -19.98 7.98 2.12
C ALA A 22 -19.11 9.20 1.84
N CYS A 23 -19.65 10.42 2.02
CA CYS A 23 -18.87 11.65 1.92
C CYS A 23 -17.72 11.68 2.95
N GLY A 24 -17.99 11.37 4.22
CA GLY A 24 -16.97 11.34 5.27
C GLY A 24 -15.85 10.35 4.98
N LEU A 25 -16.19 9.13 4.56
CA LEU A 25 -15.24 8.10 4.16
C LEU A 25 -14.47 8.48 2.89
N GLY A 26 -15.11 9.13 1.92
CA GLY A 26 -14.45 9.65 0.72
C GLY A 26 -13.37 10.68 1.06
N PHE A 27 -13.68 11.62 1.96
CA PHE A 27 -12.68 12.58 2.43
C PHE A 27 -11.56 11.91 3.22
N LEU A 28 -11.89 10.96 4.11
CA LEU A 28 -10.88 10.20 4.85
C LEU A 28 -9.96 9.40 3.90
N ALA A 29 -10.51 8.76 2.87
CA ALA A 29 -9.74 7.99 1.90
C ALA A 29 -8.72 8.85 1.13
N LEU A 30 -8.99 10.14 0.93
CA LEU A 30 -8.05 11.07 0.29
C LEU A 30 -7.01 11.61 1.28
N ILE A 31 -7.42 11.92 2.51
CA ILE A 31 -6.56 12.55 3.51
C ILE A 31 -5.60 11.53 4.14
N VAL A 32 -6.06 10.31 4.43
CA VAL A 32 -5.27 9.28 5.15
C VAL A 32 -3.97 8.91 4.42
N PRO A 33 -3.94 8.68 3.09
CA PRO A 33 -2.70 8.39 2.39
C PRO A 33 -1.70 9.57 2.39
N LEU A 34 -2.19 10.82 2.44
CA LEU A 34 -1.35 12.02 2.46
C LEU A 34 -0.81 12.32 3.86
N ALA A 35 -1.60 12.07 4.90
CA ALA A 35 -1.22 12.32 6.28
C ALA A 35 -0.38 11.17 6.87
N SER A 36 -0.53 9.93 6.38
CA SER A 36 0.17 8.78 6.97
C SER A 36 1.62 8.68 6.46
N PRO A 37 2.61 8.50 7.36
CA PRO A 37 4.00 8.24 6.97
C PRO A 37 4.18 6.83 6.36
N PHE A 38 3.13 6.01 6.36
CA PHE A 38 3.17 4.61 5.92
C PHE A 38 3.04 4.45 4.40
N THR A 39 2.40 5.40 3.71
CA THR A 39 2.25 5.37 2.24
C THR A 39 3.60 5.25 1.51
N LYS A 40 4.67 5.84 2.08
CA LYS A 40 6.05 5.73 1.59
C LYS A 40 6.56 4.29 1.54
N TYR A 41 6.25 3.48 2.55
CA TYR A 41 6.73 2.10 2.64
C TYR A 41 5.98 1.18 1.67
N THR A 42 4.71 1.45 1.40
CA THR A 42 3.93 0.71 0.40
C THR A 42 4.58 0.74 -0.99
N GLY A 43 5.07 1.91 -1.42
CA GLY A 43 5.79 2.04 -2.70
C GLY A 43 7.15 1.33 -2.72
N MET A 44 7.84 1.26 -1.58
CA MET A 44 9.11 0.53 -1.47
C MET A 44 8.90 -0.98 -1.58
N MET A 45 7.84 -1.52 -0.95
CA MET A 45 7.50 -2.93 -1.07
C MET A 45 7.21 -3.33 -2.51
N ASN A 46 6.44 -2.51 -3.24
CA ASN A 46 6.13 -2.81 -4.65
C ASN A 46 7.37 -2.84 -5.55
N LYS A 47 8.44 -2.10 -5.19
CA LYS A 47 9.72 -2.12 -5.91
C LYS A 47 10.66 -3.24 -5.48
N ALA A 48 10.51 -3.73 -4.25
CA ALA A 48 11.36 -4.78 -3.71
C ALA A 48 11.02 -6.18 -4.26
N ILE A 49 9.82 -6.35 -4.83
CA ILE A 49 9.36 -7.62 -5.40
C ILE A 49 9.86 -7.73 -6.85
N PRO A 50 10.73 -8.69 -7.19
CA PRO A 50 11.20 -8.89 -8.56
C PRO A 50 10.12 -9.57 -9.40
N TYR A 51 9.43 -8.80 -10.25
CA TYR A 51 8.45 -9.35 -11.21
C TYR A 51 9.09 -9.88 -12.50
N ASN A 52 10.28 -9.40 -12.84
CA ASN A 52 11.09 -9.94 -13.92
C ASN A 52 12.14 -10.90 -13.36
N TYR A 53 12.37 -11.99 -14.09
CA TYR A 53 13.53 -12.84 -13.82
C TYR A 53 14.80 -11.99 -13.99
N PRO A 54 15.73 -12.00 -13.04
CA PRO A 54 16.96 -11.23 -13.17
C PRO A 54 17.70 -11.70 -14.41
N ASP A 55 17.98 -10.77 -15.32
CA ASP A 55 18.88 -10.95 -16.43
C ASP A 55 20.24 -11.35 -15.87
N LYS A 56 20.56 -12.64 -16.03
CA LYS A 56 21.82 -13.20 -15.55
C LYS A 56 22.93 -12.75 -16.51
N THR A 57 23.43 -11.52 -16.38
CA THR A 57 24.75 -11.14 -16.92
C THR A 57 25.88 -11.68 -16.03
N TYR A 58 25.84 -12.95 -15.67
CA TYR A 58 27.04 -13.72 -15.42
C TYR A 58 27.09 -14.79 -16.52
N SER A 59 27.76 -14.42 -17.61
CA SER A 59 28.11 -15.37 -18.64
C SER A 59 29.02 -16.43 -18.00
N LEU A 60 28.64 -17.70 -18.11
CA LEU A 60 29.48 -18.91 -18.02
C LEU A 60 29.84 -19.52 -16.65
N VAL A 61 29.36 -19.03 -15.51
CA VAL A 61 29.53 -19.81 -14.26
C VAL A 61 28.23 -20.54 -13.93
N SER A 62 28.26 -21.86 -14.07
CA SER A 62 27.14 -22.76 -13.80
C SER A 62 26.91 -22.81 -12.28
N TYR A 63 26.21 -21.82 -11.74
CA TYR A 63 25.64 -21.90 -10.40
C TYR A 63 24.21 -22.44 -10.54
N ASP A 64 23.98 -23.67 -10.05
CA ASP A 64 22.64 -24.16 -9.81
C ASP A 64 22.10 -23.44 -8.56
N CYS A 65 21.42 -22.33 -8.78
CA CYS A 65 20.82 -21.58 -7.69
C CYS A 65 19.51 -22.26 -7.29
N PHE A 66 19.53 -23.03 -6.19
CA PHE A 66 18.34 -23.69 -5.63
C PHE A 66 17.54 -22.66 -4.82
N ASP A 67 16.27 -22.44 -5.20
CA ASP A 67 15.35 -21.54 -4.51
C ASP A 67 14.66 -22.29 -3.37
N ASP A 68 15.24 -22.24 -2.17
CA ASP A 68 14.55 -22.66 -0.93
C ASP A 68 14.09 -21.41 -0.18
N ARG A 69 12.79 -21.16 -0.22
CA ARG A 69 12.10 -20.21 0.67
C ARG A 69 12.77 -18.82 0.72
N ASN A 70 12.89 -18.17 -0.44
CA ASN A 70 13.34 -16.78 -0.58
C ASN A 70 14.82 -16.52 -0.21
N ARG A 71 15.65 -17.58 -0.24
CA ARG A 71 17.10 -17.54 -0.10
C ARG A 71 17.72 -18.21 -1.32
N ILE A 72 18.32 -17.41 -2.20
CA ILE A 72 19.04 -17.93 -3.36
C ILE A 72 20.40 -18.45 -2.87
N PHE A 73 20.54 -19.77 -2.72
CA PHE A 73 21.82 -20.41 -2.49
C PHE A 73 22.42 -20.78 -3.83
N CYS A 74 23.48 -20.07 -4.25
CA CYS A 74 24.25 -20.44 -5.44
C CYS A 74 25.51 -21.18 -4.95
N ASN A 75 25.55 -22.49 -5.17
CA ASN A 75 26.77 -23.27 -4.99
C ASN A 75 27.57 -23.27 -6.30
N LEU A 76 28.90 -23.19 -6.17
CA LEU A 76 29.82 -23.46 -7.27
C LEU A 76 29.85 -24.98 -7.47
N LEU A 77 29.49 -25.47 -8.66
CA LEU A 77 29.78 -26.85 -9.06
C LEU A 77 31.30 -27.09 -9.08
#